data_AF-A0A2M7XHK0-F1
#
_entry.id   AF-A0A2M7XHK0-F1
#
_cell.length_a   1.000
_cell.length_b   1.000
_cell.length_c   1.000
_cell.angle_alpha   90.00
_cell.angle_beta   90.00
_cell.angle_gamma   90.00
#
_symmetry.space_group_name_H-M   'P 1'
#
loop_
_entity.id
_entity.type
_entity.pdbx_description
1 polymer ?
#
loop_
_entity_poly.entity_id
_entity_poly.type
_entity_poly.pdbx_seq_one_letter_code
_entity_poly.pdbx_strand_id
1 'polypeptide(L)'
;MDSSSINESFSSSKPNLSWEEKIFAALSYLGVLFLIPLFFRRQSQFALFHARQGALVFVAWIVLWTVNVVPLLGQIIWFFGSIVLLIISILGIIYSLRGEEWELPILGIYAKRLKL
;
A
#
# COMPACT_ATOMS: atom_id res chain seq x y z
N MET A 1 26.83 -34.21 4.63
CA MET A 1 25.92 -33.10 4.29
C MET A 1 26.75 -31.84 4.30
N ASP A 2 27.03 -31.27 3.13
CA ASP A 2 27.88 -30.09 2.99
C ASP A 2 27.08 -28.82 3.32
N SER A 3 27.71 -27.91 4.06
CA SER A 3 27.31 -26.53 4.35
C SER A 3 26.77 -25.73 3.14
N SER A 4 27.16 -26.08 1.91
CA SER A 4 26.60 -25.52 0.67
C SER A 4 25.10 -25.80 0.49
N SER A 5 24.63 -26.99 0.88
CA SER A 5 23.21 -27.38 0.79
C SER A 5 22.31 -26.68 1.82
N ILE A 6 22.89 -26.25 2.94
CA ILE A 6 22.19 -25.48 3.98
C ILE A 6 22.04 -24.01 3.53
N ASN A 7 23.04 -23.46 2.83
CA ASN A 7 23.04 -22.08 2.37
C ASN A 7 22.12 -21.83 1.15
N GLU A 8 21.91 -22.82 0.27
CA GLU A 8 20.91 -22.67 -0.81
C GLU A 8 19.47 -22.67 -0.29
N SER A 9 19.17 -23.47 0.75
CA SER A 9 17.83 -23.50 1.36
C SER A 9 17.46 -22.19 2.07
N PHE A 10 18.46 -21.42 2.50
CA PHE A 10 18.28 -20.16 3.22
C PHE A 10 18.32 -18.92 2.30
N SER A 11 18.85 -19.06 1.07
CA SER A 11 19.00 -17.98 0.09
C SER A 11 17.70 -17.68 -0.71
N SER A 12 16.65 -18.48 -0.56
CA SER A 12 15.46 -18.46 -1.43
C SER A 12 14.19 -17.86 -0.81
N SER A 13 14.27 -17.00 0.21
CA SER A 13 13.06 -16.58 0.95
C SER A 13 12.41 -15.26 0.50
N LYS A 14 12.80 -14.67 -0.64
CA LYS A 14 12.01 -13.61 -1.30
C LYS A 14 11.41 -14.19 -2.59
N PRO A 15 10.08 -14.19 -2.75
CA PRO A 15 9.50 -14.61 -4.02
C PRO A 15 10.07 -13.74 -5.14
N ASN A 16 10.56 -14.36 -6.22
CA ASN A 16 10.91 -13.63 -7.43
C ASN A 16 9.61 -13.11 -8.07
N LEU A 17 9.19 -11.91 -7.66
CA LEU A 17 7.96 -11.28 -8.14
C LEU A 17 8.04 -10.98 -9.63
N SER A 18 7.06 -11.46 -10.39
CA SER A 18 6.95 -11.14 -11.81
C SER A 18 6.60 -9.66 -12.04
N TRP A 19 6.89 -9.14 -13.23
CA TRP A 19 6.46 -7.79 -13.61
C TRP A 19 4.94 -7.61 -13.56
N GLU A 20 4.20 -8.67 -13.90
CA GLU A 20 2.74 -8.66 -13.79
C GLU A 20 2.30 -8.47 -12.34
N GLU A 21 2.83 -9.24 -11.40
CA GLU A 21 2.47 -9.09 -9.97
C GLU A 21 2.72 -7.69 -9.45
N LYS A 22 3.85 -7.08 -9.86
CA LYS A 22 4.19 -5.69 -9.52
C LYS A 22 3.21 -4.68 -10.09
N ILE A 23 2.79 -4.85 -11.34
CA ILE A 23 1.79 -3.99 -11.98
C ILE A 23 0.44 -4.13 -11.27
N PHE A 24 0.00 -5.36 -10.99
CA PHE A 24 -1.25 -5.61 -10.28
C PHE A 24 -1.23 -4.99 -8.87
N ALA A 25 -0.10 -5.08 -8.15
CA ALA A 25 0.08 -4.39 -6.88
C ALA A 25 -0.03 -2.86 -7.03
N ALA A 26 0.67 -2.27 -8.01
CA ALA A 26 0.66 -0.83 -8.26
C ALA A 26 -0.73 -0.27 -8.60
N LEU A 27 -1.56 -1.03 -9.33
CA LEU A 27 -2.96 -0.67 -9.63
C LEU A 27 -3.77 -0.39 -8.35
N SER A 28 -3.39 -0.97 -7.22
CA SER A 28 -4.11 -0.77 -5.95
C SER A 28 -4.17 0.68 -5.49
N TYR A 29 -3.22 1.51 -5.92
CA TYR A 29 -3.14 2.91 -5.48
C TYR A 29 -3.85 3.89 -6.42
N LEU A 30 -4.48 3.39 -7.49
CA LEU A 30 -5.25 4.16 -8.47
C LEU A 30 -6.75 4.11 -8.17
N GLY A 31 -7.12 4.52 -6.95
CA GLY A 31 -8.51 4.58 -6.51
C GLY A 31 -9.18 3.21 -6.46
N VAL A 32 -10.33 3.06 -7.12
CA VAL A 32 -11.15 1.82 -7.08
C VAL A 32 -10.46 0.58 -7.66
N LEU A 33 -9.35 0.76 -8.39
CA LEU A 33 -8.64 -0.34 -9.05
C LEU A 33 -7.99 -1.33 -8.09
N PHE A 34 -7.91 -1.04 -6.77
CA PHE A 34 -7.53 -2.04 -5.75
C PHE A 34 -8.39 -3.31 -5.76
N LEU A 35 -9.62 -3.23 -6.28
CA LEU A 35 -10.47 -4.40 -6.45
C LEU A 35 -9.89 -5.41 -7.46
N ILE A 36 -9.08 -4.96 -8.42
CA ILE A 36 -8.49 -5.83 -9.44
C ILE A 36 -7.56 -6.89 -8.81
N PRO A 37 -6.47 -6.54 -8.11
CA PRO A 37 -5.64 -7.54 -7.43
C PRO A 37 -6.42 -8.31 -6.36
N LEU A 38 -7.39 -7.67 -5.69
CA LEU A 38 -8.24 -8.32 -4.69
C LEU A 38 -9.05 -9.50 -5.24
N PHE A 39 -9.62 -9.37 -6.44
CA PHE A 39 -10.44 -10.42 -7.06
C PHE A 39 -9.64 -11.34 -8.00
N PHE A 40 -8.65 -10.82 -8.72
CA PHE A 40 -7.94 -11.53 -9.78
C PHE A 40 -6.54 -12.03 -9.41
N ARG A 41 -5.94 -11.56 -8.29
CA ARG A 41 -4.61 -11.99 -7.82
C ARG A 41 -4.66 -12.57 -6.40
N ARG A 42 -5.71 -13.34 -6.09
CA ARG A 42 -5.99 -13.92 -4.75
C ARG A 42 -4.91 -14.86 -4.18
N GLN A 43 -4.01 -15.35 -5.02
CA GLN A 43 -2.90 -16.23 -4.61
C GLN A 43 -1.60 -15.45 -4.33
N SER A 44 -1.50 -14.20 -4.80
CA SER A 44 -0.31 -13.38 -4.61
C SER A 44 -0.45 -12.60 -3.30
N GLN A 45 0.31 -13.00 -2.28
CA GLN A 45 0.33 -12.30 -0.99
C GLN A 45 0.77 -10.84 -1.16
N PHE A 46 1.76 -10.60 -2.04
CA PHE A 46 2.26 -9.27 -2.38
C PHE A 46 1.18 -8.38 -3.02
N ALA A 47 0.47 -8.88 -4.03
CA ALA A 47 -0.60 -8.11 -4.67
C ALA A 47 -1.75 -7.84 -3.69
N LEU A 48 -2.10 -8.81 -2.84
CA LEU A 48 -3.13 -8.64 -1.81
C LEU A 48 -2.72 -7.67 -0.70
N PHE A 49 -1.44 -7.61 -0.34
CA PHE A 49 -0.91 -6.63 0.60
C PHE A 49 -1.16 -5.20 0.09
N HIS A 50 -0.74 -4.91 -1.14
CA HIS A 50 -0.96 -3.60 -1.76
C HIS A 50 -2.44 -3.33 -2.02
N ALA A 51 -3.25 -4.35 -2.36
CA ALA A 51 -4.70 -4.21 -2.53
C ALA A 51 -5.40 -3.73 -1.25
N ARG A 52 -5.05 -4.28 -0.09
CA ARG A 52 -5.63 -3.87 1.20
C ARG A 52 -5.24 -2.44 1.57
N GLN A 53 -4.00 -2.05 1.32
CA GLN A 53 -3.57 -0.66 1.52
C GLN A 53 -4.25 0.32 0.55
N GLY A 54 -4.33 -0.06 -0.73
CA GLY A 54 -5.08 0.66 -1.74
C GLY A 54 -6.54 0.91 -1.35
N ALA A 55 -7.18 -0.10 -0.76
CA ALA A 55 -8.53 0.03 -0.21
C ALA A 55 -8.61 1.09 0.90
N LEU A 56 -7.65 1.10 1.83
CA LEU A 56 -7.60 2.11 2.90
C LEU A 56 -7.40 3.52 2.34
N VAL A 57 -6.51 3.69 1.36
CA VAL A 57 -6.29 4.97 0.67
C VAL A 57 -7.56 5.41 -0.05
N PHE A 58 -8.25 4.51 -0.73
CA PHE A 58 -9.52 4.80 -1.42
C PHE A 58 -10.63 5.22 -0.44
N VAL A 59 -10.77 4.52 0.69
CA VAL A 59 -11.73 4.92 1.75
C VAL A 59 -11.37 6.30 2.31
N ALA A 60 -10.08 6.59 2.51
CA ALA A 60 -9.64 7.92 2.96
C ALA A 60 -10.00 9.02 1.96
N TRP A 61 -9.90 8.76 0.65
CA TRP A 61 -10.39 9.67 -0.38
C TRP A 61 -11.89 9.95 -0.27
N ILE A 62 -12.70 8.91 -0.06
CA ILE A 62 -14.16 9.05 0.12
C ILE A 62 -14.47 9.91 1.34
N VAL A 63 -13.81 9.64 2.48
CA VAL A 63 -13.98 10.44 3.71
C VAL A 63 -13.61 11.89 3.46
N LEU A 64 -12.49 12.14 2.77
CA LEU A 64 -12.05 13.50 2.48
C LEU A 64 -13.05 14.25 1.59
N TRP A 65 -13.71 13.58 0.64
CA TRP A 65 -14.80 14.18 -0.13
C TRP A 65 -15.99 14.59 0.72
N THR A 66 -16.35 13.81 1.75
CA THR A 66 -17.44 14.21 2.67
C THR A 66 -17.09 15.44 3.52
N VAL A 67 -15.82 15.58 3.92
CA VAL A 67 -15.35 16.74 4.69
C VAL A 67 -15.41 18.04 3.88
N ASN A 68 -15.30 17.96 2.55
CA ASN A 68 -15.33 19.13 1.66
C ASN A 68 -16.65 19.91 1.68
N VAL A 69 -17.74 19.31 2.17
CA VAL A 69 -19.07 19.95 2.29
C VAL A 69 -19.06 21.13 3.26
N VAL A 70 -18.16 21.14 4.25
CA VAL A 70 -18.05 22.24 5.23
C VAL A 70 -17.31 23.43 4.59
N PRO A 71 -17.94 24.62 4.47
CA PRO A 71 -17.31 25.79 3.88
C PRO A 71 -16.05 26.20 4.64
N LEU A 72 -15.05 26.72 3.90
CA LEU A 72 -13.75 27.19 4.39
C LEU A 72 -12.89 26.09 5.06
N LEU A 73 -13.26 25.59 6.23
CA LEU A 73 -12.45 24.61 6.98
C LEU A 73 -12.37 23.26 6.26
N GLY A 74 -13.50 22.77 5.75
CA GLY A 74 -13.55 21.50 5.00
C GLY A 74 -12.74 21.55 3.71
N GLN A 75 -12.72 22.70 3.03
CA GLN A 75 -11.94 22.90 1.80
C GLN A 75 -10.43 22.93 2.07
N ILE A 76 -10.00 23.57 3.17
CA ILE A 76 -8.60 23.57 3.59
C ILE A 76 -8.14 22.14 3.91
N ILE A 77 -8.91 21.41 4.71
CA ILE A 77 -8.61 20.01 5.06
C ILE A 77 -8.56 19.15 3.79
N TRP A 78 -9.54 19.32 2.89
CA TRP A 78 -9.58 18.61 1.62
C TRP A 78 -8.34 18.88 0.77
N PHE A 79 -7.91 20.14 0.65
CA PHE A 79 -6.75 20.50 -0.16
C PHE A 79 -5.48 19.82 0.35
N PHE A 80 -5.14 20.00 1.63
CA PHE A 80 -3.93 19.40 2.21
C PHE A 80 -4.02 17.88 2.31
N GLY A 81 -5.19 17.34 2.68
CA GLY A 81 -5.44 15.90 2.73
C GLY A 81 -5.27 15.24 1.36
N SER A 82 -5.71 15.91 0.29
CA SER A 82 -5.60 15.37 -1.08
C SER A 82 -4.14 15.26 -1.54
N ILE A 83 -3.31 16.23 -1.16
CA ILE A 83 -1.86 16.20 -1.41
C ILE A 83 -1.21 15.04 -0.66
N VAL A 84 -1.53 14.85 0.62
CA VAL A 84 -0.99 13.74 1.42
C VAL A 84 -1.38 12.38 0.84
N LEU A 85 -2.66 12.20 0.50
CA LEU A 85 -3.14 10.95 -0.10
C LEU A 85 -2.53 10.70 -1.48
N LEU A 86 -2.32 11.75 -2.28
CA LEU A 86 -1.64 11.64 -3.57
C LEU A 86 -0.18 11.19 -3.41
N ILE A 87 0.55 11.77 -2.47
CA ILE A 87 1.93 11.36 -2.16
C ILE A 87 1.96 9.89 -1.72
N ILE A 88 1.05 9.50 -0.82
CA ILE A 88 0.91 8.11 -0.37
C ILE A 88 0.65 7.16 -1.56
N SER A 89 -0.27 7.51 -2.46
CA SER A 89 -0.53 6.71 -3.66
C SER A 89 0.71 6.56 -4.55
N ILE A 90 1.45 7.65 -4.79
CA ILE A 90 2.66 7.62 -5.62
C ILE A 90 3.74 6.75 -4.97
N LEU A 91 3.97 6.89 -3.66
CA LEU A 91 4.92 6.05 -2.94
C LEU A 91 4.51 4.58 -3.00
N GLY A 92 3.23 4.29 -2.77
CA GLY A 92 2.67 2.94 -2.90
C GLY A 92 2.96 2.31 -4.26
N ILE A 93 2.78 3.08 -5.35
CA ILE A 93 3.12 2.64 -6.72
C ILE A 93 4.62 2.36 -6.84
N ILE A 94 5.48 3.28 -6.39
CA ILE A 94 6.94 3.12 -6.51
C ILE A 94 7.41 1.86 -5.77
N TYR A 95 6.97 1.65 -4.53
CA TYR A 95 7.33 0.48 -3.75
C TYR A 95 6.75 -0.81 -4.36
N SER A 96 5.52 -0.78 -4.87
CA SER A 96 4.93 -1.90 -5.60
C SER A 96 5.80 -2.31 -6.81
N LEU A 97 6.25 -1.34 -7.61
CA LEU A 97 7.08 -1.59 -8.79
C LEU A 97 8.51 -2.04 -8.44
N ARG A 98 9.01 -1.72 -7.24
CA ARG A 98 10.25 -2.26 -6.71
C ARG A 98 10.10 -3.68 -6.15
N GLY A 99 8.88 -4.15 -5.93
CA GLY A 99 8.61 -5.45 -5.30
C GLY A 99 8.78 -5.40 -3.78
N GLU A 100 8.50 -4.24 -3.17
CA GLU A 100 8.67 -3.98 -1.75
C GLU A 100 7.31 -3.76 -1.07
N GLU A 101 7.06 -4.50 0.01
CA GLU A 101 5.88 -4.31 0.85
C GLU A 101 6.09 -3.11 1.77
N TRP A 102 5.80 -1.92 1.25
CA TRP A 102 5.85 -0.69 2.05
C TRP A 102 4.60 -0.53 2.88
N GLU A 103 4.73 -0.52 4.20
CA GLU A 103 3.63 -0.21 5.11
C GLU A 103 3.33 1.29 5.16
N LEU A 104 2.07 1.65 4.93
CA LEU A 104 1.62 3.02 5.10
C LEU A 104 1.89 3.47 6.54
N PRO A 105 2.50 4.65 6.77
CA PRO A 105 2.81 5.17 8.10
C PRO A 105 1.56 5.72 8.82
N ILE A 106 0.48 4.93 8.89
CA ILE A 106 -0.84 5.36 9.40
C ILE A 106 -0.88 5.36 10.94
N LEU A 107 -0.09 4.50 11.60
CA LEU A 107 -0.20 4.26 13.06
C LEU A 107 1.14 4.27 13.83
N GLY A 108 2.28 4.24 13.13
CA GLY A 108 3.60 4.12 13.77
C GLY A 108 4.02 5.32 14.63
N ILE A 109 3.36 6.47 14.49
CA ILE A 109 3.69 7.69 15.24
C ILE A 109 3.12 7.64 16.67
N TYR A 110 2.00 6.96 16.89
CA TYR A 110 1.37 6.87 18.22
C TYR A 110 1.81 5.64 19.01
N ALA A 111 2.09 4.51 18.35
CA ALA A 111 2.53 3.29 19.01
C ALA A 111 3.94 3.43 19.66
N LYS A 112 4.86 4.19 19.05
CA LYS A 112 6.22 4.41 19.59
C LYS A 112 6.29 5.37 20.78
N ARG A 113 5.18 6.01 21.17
CA ARG A 113 5.12 6.93 22.33
C ARG A 113 4.29 6.42 23.51
N LEU A 114 3.68 5.24 23.39
CA LEU A 114 3.06 4.57 24.52
C LEU A 114 4.09 3.64 25.16
N LYS A 115 4.80 4.15 26.18
CA LYS A 115 5.36 3.29 27.23
C LYS A 115 4.19 2.93 28.14
N LEU A 116 3.68 1.71 28.01
CA LEU A 116 3.03 1.02 29.12
C LEU A 116 4.10 0.16 29.81
#